data_AF-A0A2A4NUV5-F1
#
_entry.id   AF-A0A2A4NUV5-F1
#
_cell.length_a   1.000
_cell.length_b   1.000
_cell.length_c   1.000
_cell.angle_alpha   90.00
_cell.angle_beta   90.00
_cell.angle_gamma   90.00
#
_symmetry.space_group_name_H-M   'P 1'
#
loop_
_entity.id
_entity.type
_entity.pdbx_description
1 polymer ?
#
loop_
_entity_poly.entity_id
_entity_poly.type
_entity_poly.pdbx_seq_one_letter_code
_entity_poly.pdbx_strand_id
1 'polypeptide(L)'
;MPEITLLDSNGNVHGTAGLNWGTNIKNHTTSIDAYIPINMEEVNQNPGLFDLKGPEQTIVTLHWDDGEIMTAQFEGNSEGEYPKQLASTPYKNTMGIYLRRRFGIAHNEIFTMEHLDDYGRKSVTIDRIDATNYRMNLSV
;
A
#
# COMPACT_ATOMS: atom_id res chain seq x y z
N MET A 1 -5.06 13.38 -9.77
CA MET A 1 -5.57 12.18 -9.09
C MET A 1 -4.81 12.07 -7.76
N PRO A 2 -5.43 11.58 -6.69
CA PRO A 2 -4.80 11.45 -5.38
C PRO A 2 -3.47 10.69 -5.43
N GLU A 3 -2.43 11.24 -4.79
CA GLU A 3 -1.13 10.58 -4.61
C GLU A 3 -1.00 10.12 -3.16
N ILE A 4 -0.78 8.83 -2.97
CA ILE A 4 -0.62 8.21 -1.66
C ILE A 4 0.85 7.86 -1.46
N THR A 5 1.51 8.44 -0.46
CA THR A 5 2.94 8.27 -0.22
C THR A 5 3.26 6.86 0.30
N LEU A 6 4.39 6.32 -0.17
CA LEU A 6 4.96 5.06 0.36
C LEU A 6 5.89 5.31 1.57
N LEU A 7 6.13 6.58 1.90
CA LEU A 7 7.06 7.04 2.92
C LEU A 7 6.36 7.26 4.26
N ASP A 8 7.16 7.24 5.33
CA ASP A 8 6.73 7.66 6.64
C ASP A 8 6.57 9.19 6.72
N SER A 9 6.08 9.68 7.87
CA SER A 9 5.86 11.11 8.12
C SER A 9 7.13 11.95 8.11
N ASN A 10 8.31 11.33 8.18
CA ASN A 10 9.61 12.00 8.12
C ASN A 10 10.20 11.97 6.69
N GLY A 11 9.47 11.41 5.71
CA GLY A 11 9.92 11.27 4.34
C GLY A 11 10.92 10.12 4.12
N ASN A 12 10.97 9.14 5.02
CA ASN A 12 11.83 7.97 4.88
C ASN A 12 11.04 6.73 4.48
N VAL A 13 11.71 5.73 3.90
CA VAL A 13 11.11 4.38 3.80
C VAL A 13 10.94 3.81 5.21
N HIS A 14 9.75 3.29 5.48
CA HIS A 14 9.42 2.60 6.71
C HIS A 14 10.40 1.45 6.99
N GLY A 15 10.93 1.34 8.22
CA GLY A 15 11.82 0.24 8.59
C GLY A 15 11.13 -1.12 8.75
N THR A 16 9.93 -1.12 9.32
CA THR A 16 9.16 -2.33 9.74
C THR A 16 7.66 -2.22 9.44
N ALA A 17 7.31 -1.36 8.49
CA ALA A 17 5.95 -0.99 8.11
C ALA A 17 5.92 -0.70 6.60
N GLY A 18 4.74 -0.40 6.04
CA GLY A 18 4.56 -0.09 4.62
C GLY A 18 5.17 -1.17 3.71
N LEU A 19 6.10 -0.76 2.85
CA LEU A 19 6.84 -1.65 1.94
C LEU A 19 7.67 -2.72 2.65
N ASN A 20 8.08 -2.47 3.89
CA ASN A 20 8.92 -3.34 4.71
C ASN A 20 8.16 -3.94 5.89
N TRP A 21 6.84 -4.08 5.80
CA TRP A 21 6.03 -4.58 6.91
C TRP A 21 6.51 -5.94 7.44
N GLY A 22 6.93 -6.81 6.52
CA GLY A 22 7.43 -8.15 6.81
C GLY A 22 8.73 -8.24 7.60
N THR A 23 9.53 -7.17 7.67
CA THR A 23 10.88 -7.22 8.27
C THR A 23 10.86 -7.29 9.80
N ASN A 24 9.72 -7.01 10.43
CA ASN A 24 9.57 -7.13 11.87
C ASN A 24 9.37 -8.59 12.28
N ILE A 25 10.42 -9.21 12.81
CA ILE A 25 10.39 -10.57 13.35
C ILE A 25 9.34 -10.79 14.46
N LYS A 26 8.86 -9.73 15.13
CA LYS A 26 7.82 -9.82 16.16
C LYS A 26 6.40 -9.80 15.61
N ASN A 27 6.21 -9.48 14.34
CA ASN A 27 4.89 -9.40 13.72
C ASN A 27 4.45 -10.77 13.20
N HIS A 28 3.13 -10.97 13.10
CA HIS A 28 2.53 -12.12 12.42
C HIS A 28 2.54 -11.93 10.89
N THR A 29 3.71 -11.61 10.34
CA THR A 29 3.94 -11.32 8.92
C THR A 29 4.98 -12.27 8.33
N THR A 30 4.94 -12.49 7.02
CA THR A 30 6.08 -13.08 6.30
C THR A 30 7.11 -12.01 6.01
N SER A 31 8.38 -12.37 5.79
CA SER A 31 9.50 -11.42 5.63
C SER A 31 9.33 -10.40 4.49
N ILE A 32 8.42 -10.67 3.57
CA ILE A 32 8.20 -9.89 2.36
C ILE A 32 6.81 -9.25 2.31
N ASP A 33 5.99 -9.40 3.36
CA ASP A 33 4.70 -8.72 3.44
C ASP A 33 4.89 -7.21 3.29
N ALA A 34 4.00 -6.60 2.51
CA ALA A 34 3.97 -5.17 2.26
C ALA A 34 2.53 -4.68 2.17
N TYR A 35 2.34 -3.39 2.41
CA TYR A 35 1.07 -2.70 2.22
C TYR A 35 1.29 -1.27 1.73
N ILE A 36 0.27 -0.68 1.12
CA ILE A 36 0.22 0.77 0.82
C ILE A 36 -0.28 1.50 2.07
N PRO A 37 0.50 2.43 2.66
CA PRO A 37 0.05 3.24 3.80
C PRO A 37 -1.17 4.09 3.44
N ILE A 38 -2.06 4.31 4.39
CA ILE A 38 -3.15 5.28 4.30
C ILE A 38 -3.03 6.20 5.50
N ASN A 39 -2.52 7.41 5.26
CA ASN A 39 -2.28 8.40 6.30
C ASN A 39 -3.48 9.34 6.43
N MET A 40 -3.74 9.84 7.64
CA MET A 40 -4.89 10.73 7.87
C MET A 40 -4.80 12.04 7.07
N GLU A 41 -3.59 12.51 6.77
CA GLU A 41 -3.42 13.67 5.88
C GLU A 41 -4.01 13.40 4.48
N GLU A 42 -3.76 12.22 3.92
CA GLU A 42 -4.27 11.83 2.60
C GLU A 42 -5.77 11.59 2.62
N VAL A 43 -6.30 10.99 3.69
CA VAL A 43 -7.74 10.84 3.90
C VAL A 43 -8.42 12.21 3.91
N ASN A 44 -7.86 13.17 4.66
CA ASN A 44 -8.42 14.52 4.80
C ASN A 44 -8.32 15.32 3.49
N GLN A 45 -7.23 15.14 2.73
CA GLN A 45 -7.02 15.80 1.44
C GLN A 45 -7.87 15.21 0.31
N ASN A 46 -8.32 13.95 0.45
CA ASN A 46 -9.08 13.25 -0.58
C ASN A 46 -10.42 12.68 -0.03
N PRO A 47 -11.38 13.55 0.34
CA PRO A 47 -12.67 13.10 0.86
C PRO A 47 -13.39 12.13 -0.08
N GLY A 48 -13.87 11.00 0.46
CA GLY A 48 -14.58 9.97 -0.30
C GLY A 48 -13.69 8.95 -1.03
N LEU A 49 -12.36 9.13 -0.99
CA LEU A 49 -11.42 8.14 -1.54
C LEU A 49 -11.44 6.86 -0.70
N PHE A 50 -11.47 6.99 0.62
CA PHE A 50 -11.54 5.87 1.56
C PHE A 50 -12.81 5.98 2.40
N ASP A 51 -13.47 4.84 2.62
CA ASP A 51 -14.58 4.76 3.54
C ASP A 51 -14.07 4.49 4.96
N LEU A 52 -14.89 4.87 5.94
CA LEU A 52 -14.72 4.38 7.31
C LEU A 52 -14.80 2.87 7.34
N LYS A 53 -14.01 2.23 8.20
CA LYS A 53 -14.15 0.80 8.40
C LYS A 53 -15.50 0.49 9.02
N GLY A 54 -16.30 -0.27 8.29
CA GLY A 54 -17.52 -0.88 8.79
C GLY A 54 -17.22 -2.08 9.71
N PRO A 55 -18.27 -2.70 10.27
CA PRO A 55 -18.14 -3.89 11.10
C PRO A 55 -17.63 -5.11 10.30
N GLU A 56 -17.81 -5.10 8.98
CA GLU A 56 -17.37 -6.15 8.08
C GLU A 56 -16.11 -5.75 7.32
N GLN A 57 -15.26 -6.74 7.03
CA GLN A 57 -14.10 -6.52 6.17
C GLN A 57 -14.56 -6.29 4.73
N THR A 58 -14.15 -5.16 4.16
CA THR A 58 -14.36 -4.87 2.74
C THR A 58 -13.20 -5.42 1.93
N ILE A 59 -13.51 -6.40 1.07
CA ILE A 59 -12.59 -6.85 0.01
C ILE A 59 -12.72 -5.91 -1.18
N VAL A 60 -11.58 -5.49 -1.71
CA VAL A 60 -11.49 -4.60 -2.87
C VAL A 60 -10.64 -5.23 -3.96
N THR A 61 -10.87 -4.80 -5.20
CA THR A 61 -10.08 -5.15 -6.38
C THR A 61 -9.27 -3.95 -6.81
N LEU A 62 -7.96 -4.15 -6.93
CA LEU A 62 -7.00 -3.15 -7.39
C LEU A 62 -6.68 -3.43 -8.85
N HIS A 63 -6.87 -2.43 -9.71
CA HIS A 63 -6.57 -2.46 -11.13
C HIS A 63 -5.31 -1.62 -11.37
N TRP A 64 -4.16 -2.26 -11.49
CA TRP A 64 -2.88 -1.56 -11.65
C TRP A 64 -2.63 -1.14 -13.10
N ASP A 65 -1.79 -0.11 -13.25
CA ASP A 65 -1.42 0.52 -14.52
C ASP A 65 -0.72 -0.43 -15.51
N ASP A 66 -0.07 -1.48 -15.02
CA ASP A 66 0.59 -2.51 -15.83
C ASP A 66 -0.33 -3.69 -16.20
N GLY A 67 -1.62 -3.60 -15.87
CA GLY A 67 -2.62 -4.64 -16.12
C GLY A 67 -2.71 -5.72 -15.04
N GLU A 68 -1.92 -5.63 -13.96
CA GLU A 68 -2.09 -6.51 -12.80
C GLU A 68 -3.44 -6.24 -12.10
N ILE A 69 -4.16 -7.31 -11.77
CA ILE A 69 -5.38 -7.25 -10.98
C ILE A 69 -5.11 -7.93 -9.64
N MET A 70 -5.35 -7.24 -8.54
CA MET A 70 -5.01 -7.72 -7.21
C MET A 70 -6.19 -7.60 -6.25
N THR A 71 -6.53 -8.71 -5.58
CA THR A 71 -7.48 -8.71 -4.47
C THR A 71 -6.81 -8.17 -3.21
N ALA A 72 -7.42 -7.20 -2.56
CA ALA A 72 -6.89 -6.52 -1.39
C ALA A 72 -7.97 -6.26 -0.34
N GLN A 73 -7.53 -5.83 0.83
CA GLN A 73 -8.40 -5.44 1.93
C GLN A 73 -7.82 -4.25 2.69
N PHE A 74 -8.72 -3.47 3.29
CA PHE A 74 -8.38 -2.38 4.17
C PHE A 74 -8.11 -2.88 5.61
N GLU A 75 -6.95 -2.54 6.17
CA GLU A 75 -6.48 -3.02 7.48
C GLU A 75 -6.04 -1.88 8.41
N GLY A 76 -5.93 -2.21 9.70
CA GLY A 76 -5.64 -1.24 10.77
C GLY A 76 -6.75 -0.21 10.98
N ASN A 77 -6.72 0.51 12.09
CA ASN A 77 -7.64 1.61 12.39
C ASN A 77 -6.84 2.87 12.73
N SER A 78 -7.11 3.98 12.05
CA SER A 78 -6.65 5.32 12.39
C SER A 78 -7.75 6.10 13.11
N GLU A 79 -7.47 7.38 13.36
CA GLU A 79 -8.46 8.30 13.91
C GLU A 79 -9.75 8.27 13.10
N GLY A 80 -10.89 8.24 13.79
CA GLY A 80 -12.20 8.19 13.15
C GLY A 80 -12.59 6.85 12.52
N GLU A 81 -11.82 5.77 12.74
CA GLU A 81 -12.03 4.43 12.16
C GLU A 81 -11.74 4.32 10.65
N TYR A 82 -10.96 5.24 10.09
CA TYR A 82 -10.41 5.05 8.74
C TYR A 82 -9.38 3.90 8.73
N PRO A 83 -9.20 3.23 7.58
CA PRO A 83 -8.14 2.25 7.44
C PRO A 83 -6.76 2.90 7.43
N LYS A 84 -5.76 2.18 7.93
CA LYS A 84 -4.34 2.60 7.91
C LYS A 84 -3.55 1.97 6.78
N GLN A 85 -4.08 0.91 6.19
CA GLN A 85 -3.32 0.01 5.34
C GLN A 85 -4.23 -0.53 4.23
N LEU A 86 -3.70 -0.61 3.02
CA LEU A 86 -4.27 -1.39 1.92
C LEU A 86 -3.28 -2.51 1.59
N ALA A 87 -3.68 -3.76 1.84
CA ALA A 87 -2.81 -4.93 1.69
C ALA A 87 -3.49 -6.03 0.85
N SER A 88 -2.70 -6.85 0.16
CA SER A 88 -3.25 -7.99 -0.59
C SER A 88 -3.84 -9.06 0.35
N THR A 89 -4.82 -9.80 -0.16
CA THR A 89 -5.53 -10.86 0.57
C THR A 89 -5.86 -12.03 -0.37
N PRO A 90 -5.82 -13.30 0.06
CA PRO A 90 -5.59 -13.79 1.44
C PRO A 90 -4.13 -13.76 1.88
N TYR A 91 -3.19 -13.52 0.97
CA TYR A 91 -1.76 -13.49 1.27
C TYR A 91 -1.17 -12.09 1.09
N LYS A 92 -0.61 -11.53 2.16
CA LYS A 92 -0.03 -10.17 2.22
C LYS A 92 1.27 -10.03 1.44
N ASN A 93 1.97 -11.13 1.25
CA ASN A 93 3.17 -11.17 0.43
C ASN A 93 2.88 -10.98 -1.06
N THR A 94 1.66 -11.21 -1.57
CA THR A 94 1.34 -10.99 -3.00
C THR A 94 1.65 -9.56 -3.42
N MET A 95 1.23 -8.56 -2.63
CA MET A 95 1.57 -7.16 -2.87
C MET A 95 3.07 -6.91 -2.73
N GLY A 96 3.74 -7.49 -1.73
CA GLY A 96 5.18 -7.34 -1.54
C GLY A 96 6.03 -7.91 -2.67
N ILE A 97 5.61 -9.03 -3.26
CA ILE A 97 6.26 -9.63 -4.45
C ILE A 97 6.06 -8.71 -5.65
N TYR A 98 4.82 -8.29 -5.87
CA TYR A 98 4.45 -7.41 -6.97
C TYR A 98 5.24 -6.11 -6.95
N LEU A 99 5.29 -5.43 -5.80
CA LEU A 99 6.03 -4.18 -5.66
C LEU A 99 7.53 -4.40 -5.89
N ARG A 100 8.15 -5.44 -5.33
CA ARG A 100 9.57 -5.72 -5.60
C ARG A 100 9.86 -5.92 -7.09
N ARG A 101 8.99 -6.65 -7.80
CA ARG A 101 9.06 -6.80 -9.26
C ARG A 101 8.95 -5.45 -9.97
N ARG A 102 8.01 -4.60 -9.56
CA ARG A 102 7.80 -3.25 -10.14
C ARG A 102 9.03 -2.35 -9.95
N PHE A 103 9.61 -2.35 -8.76
CA PHE A 103 10.82 -1.58 -8.43
C PHE A 103 12.11 -2.23 -8.94
N GLY A 104 12.06 -3.41 -9.54
CA GLY A 104 13.23 -4.10 -10.08
C GLY A 104 14.20 -4.65 -9.03
N ILE A 105 13.76 -4.85 -7.78
CA ILE A 105 14.60 -5.32 -6.67
C ILE A 105 14.39 -6.80 -6.36
N ALA A 106 15.36 -7.42 -5.68
CA ALA A 106 15.30 -8.85 -5.38
C ALA A 106 14.16 -9.19 -4.41
N HIS A 107 13.59 -10.39 -4.57
CA HIS A 107 12.39 -10.83 -3.84
C HIS A 107 12.50 -10.76 -2.30
N ASN A 108 13.69 -11.01 -1.75
CA ASN A 108 13.97 -11.00 -0.31
C ASN A 108 14.65 -9.70 0.17
N GLU A 109 14.72 -8.68 -0.68
CA GLU A 109 15.38 -7.43 -0.38
C GLU A 109 14.46 -6.47 0.38
N ILE A 110 15.06 -5.67 1.26
CA ILE A 110 14.38 -4.62 2.02
C ILE A 110 14.35 -3.37 1.15
N PHE A 111 13.21 -2.69 1.11
CA PHE A 111 13.10 -1.41 0.42
C PHE A 111 13.95 -0.34 1.14
N THR A 112 14.74 0.38 0.37
CA THR A 112 15.54 1.53 0.80
C THR A 112 15.05 2.78 0.07
N MET A 113 15.47 3.96 0.52
CA MET A 113 15.19 5.20 -0.22
C MET A 113 15.79 5.15 -1.64
N GLU A 114 17.00 4.59 -1.79
CA GLU A 114 17.68 4.43 -3.07
C GLU A 114 16.82 3.65 -4.08
N HIS A 115 16.16 2.57 -3.65
CA HIS A 115 15.24 1.82 -4.54
C HIS A 115 14.08 2.68 -5.07
N LEU A 116 13.53 3.58 -4.24
CA LEU A 116 12.45 4.46 -4.66
C LEU A 116 12.96 5.61 -5.54
N ASP A 117 14.16 6.11 -5.25
CA ASP A 117 14.83 7.14 -6.04
C ASP A 117 15.22 6.61 -7.43
N ASP A 118 15.82 5.42 -7.51
CA ASP A 118 16.20 4.75 -8.75
C ASP A 118 14.99 4.40 -9.61
N TYR A 119 13.89 3.98 -8.97
CA TYR A 119 12.62 3.78 -9.67
C TYR A 119 12.06 5.10 -10.20
N GLY A 120 12.28 6.22 -9.50
CA GLY A 120 11.78 7.55 -9.88
C GLY A 120 10.41 7.89 -9.30
N ARG A 121 9.89 7.08 -8.36
CA ARG A 121 8.57 7.30 -7.76
C ARG A 121 8.47 6.85 -6.31
N LYS A 122 7.81 7.68 -5.48
CA LYS A 122 7.66 7.51 -4.01
C LYS A 122 6.21 7.42 -3.53
N SER A 123 5.27 7.41 -4.46
CA SER A 123 3.82 7.40 -4.20
C SER A 123 3.11 6.50 -5.20
N VAL A 124 1.89 6.10 -4.87
CA VAL A 124 0.97 5.44 -5.80
C VAL A 124 -0.18 6.40 -6.07
N THR A 125 -0.50 6.65 -7.34
CA THR A 125 -1.77 7.32 -7.66
C THR A 125 -2.91 6.34 -7.40
N ILE A 126 -3.91 6.75 -6.62
CA ILE A 126 -5.11 5.94 -6.36
C ILE A 126 -6.35 6.71 -6.80
N ASP A 127 -7.24 6.03 -7.53
CA ASP A 127 -8.55 6.56 -7.90
C ASP A 127 -9.64 5.54 -7.58
N ARG A 128 -10.74 6.00 -6.97
CA ARG A 128 -11.87 5.15 -6.62
C ARG A 128 -12.78 5.02 -7.83
N ILE A 129 -12.94 3.78 -8.33
CA ILE A 129 -13.86 3.49 -9.44
C ILE A 129 -15.28 3.33 -8.89
N ASP A 130 -15.43 2.52 -7.83
CA ASP A 130 -16.70 2.31 -7.14
C ASP A 130 -16.45 1.87 -5.67
N ALA A 131 -17.42 1.20 -5.04
CA ALA A 131 -17.30 0.78 -3.65
C ALA A 131 -16.22 -0.30 -3.40
N THR A 132 -15.94 -1.14 -4.40
CA THR A 132 -15.02 -2.28 -4.27
C THR A 132 -13.92 -2.31 -5.31
N ASN A 133 -13.82 -1.29 -6.17
CA ASN A 133 -12.81 -1.20 -7.22
C ASN A 133 -11.99 0.09 -7.14
N TYR A 134 -10.67 -0.05 -7.23
CA TYR A 134 -9.72 1.05 -7.25
C TYR A 134 -8.77 0.91 -8.43
N ARG A 135 -8.46 2.03 -9.07
CA ARG A 135 -7.38 2.13 -10.03
C ARG A 135 -6.10 2.54 -9.30
N MET A 136 -5.02 1.83 -9.59
CA MET A 136 -3.70 2.07 -9.01
C MET A 136 -2.73 2.42 -10.13
N ASN A 137 -1.88 3.42 -9.93
CA ASN A 137 -0.82 3.74 -10.88
C ASN A 137 0.51 3.98 -10.15
N LEU A 138 1.51 3.19 -10.55
CA LEU A 138 2.89 3.30 -10.07
C LEU A 138 3.86 3.57 -11.25
N SER A 139 3.39 3.81 -12.47
CA SER A 139 4.24 4.16 -13.63
C SER A 139 5.07 5.44 -13.38
N VAL A 140 6.22 5.53 -14.07
CA VAL A 140 7.14 6.68 -14.06
C VAL A 140 7.10 7.37 -15.42
#